data_AF-A0A8T5UVC9-F1
#
_entry.id   AF-A0A8T5UVC9-F1
#
_cell.length_a   1.000
_cell.length_b   1.000
_cell.length_c   1.000
_cell.angle_alpha   90.00
_cell.angle_beta   90.00
_cell.angle_gamma   90.00
#
_symmetry.space_group_name_H-M   'P 1'
#
loop_
_entity.id
_entity.type
_entity.pdbx_description
1 polymer ?
#
loop_
_entity_poly.entity_id
_entity_poly.type
_entity_poly.pdbx_seq_one_letter_code
_entity_poly.pdbx_strand_id
1 'polypeptide(L)' 'MANPILALIISFFLPGIGTVYAGNIMKGIIIFIVAVILGALATIFLLGIIAYILYVIVWLYGMYDAYTTASAT' A
#
# COMPACT_ATOMS: atom_id res chain seq x y z
N MET A 1 15.80 -11.62 -5.61
CA MET A 1 15.16 -11.99 -4.34
C MET A 1 15.16 -10.79 -3.40
N ALA A 2 14.04 -10.06 -3.39
CA ALA A 2 13.81 -8.99 -2.43
C ALA A 2 13.52 -9.62 -1.05
N ASN A 3 13.97 -9.01 0.05
CA ASN A 3 13.66 -9.54 1.38
C ASN A 3 12.18 -9.28 1.73
N PRO A 4 11.35 -10.31 2.01
CA PRO A 4 9.92 -10.13 2.26
C PRO A 4 9.60 -9.30 3.52
N ILE A 5 10.40 -9.45 4.57
CA ILE A 5 10.22 -8.70 5.81
C ILE A 5 10.57 -7.23 5.59
N LEU A 6 11.66 -6.96 4.87
CA LEU A 6 12.03 -5.59 4.52
C LEU A 6 10.95 -4.93 3.63
N ALA A 7 10.44 -5.66 2.64
CA ALA A 7 9.36 -5.20 1.77
C ALA A 7 8.10 -4.84 2.56
N LEU A 8 7.73 -5.64 3.56
CA LEU A 8 6.62 -5.35 4.46
C LEU A 8 6.87 -4.08 5.29
N ILE A 9 8.05 -3.96 5.91
CA ILE A 9 8.40 -2.81 6.75
C ILE A 9 8.36 -1.50 5.96
N ILE A 10 8.88 -1.47 4.73
CA ILE A 10 8.82 -0.25 3.91
C ILE A 10 7.39 0.06 3.45
N SER A 11 6.56 -0.95 3.16
CA SER A 11 5.14 -0.76 2.85
C SER A 11 4.30 -0.29 4.05
N PHE A 12 4.73 -0.59 5.28
CA PHE A 12 4.08 -0.07 6.50
C PHE A 12 4.17 1.45 6.56
N PHE A 13 5.30 2.05 6.21
CA PHE A 13 5.43 3.51 6.18
C PHE A 13 4.73 4.13 4.97
N LEU A 14 4.75 3.43 3.83
CA LEU A 14 4.26 3.99 2.58
C LEU A 14 3.68 2.88 1.67
N PRO A 15 2.34 2.79 1.54
CA PRO A 15 1.70 1.73 0.77
C PRO A 15 2.21 1.67 -0.67
N GLY A 16 2.58 0.46 -1.12
CA GLY A 16 3.02 0.20 -2.49
C GLY A 16 4.54 0.26 -2.70
N ILE A 17 5.31 0.93 -1.84
CA ILE A 17 6.79 0.97 -1.98
C ILE A 17 7.41 -0.42 -1.83
N GLY A 18 6.90 -1.25 -0.92
CA GLY A 18 7.39 -2.62 -0.76
C GLY A 18 7.22 -3.47 -2.02
N THR A 19 6.12 -3.29 -2.73
CA THR A 19 5.84 -3.95 -4.01
C THR A 19 6.76 -3.45 -5.13
N VAL A 20 7.09 -2.15 -5.15
CA VAL A 20 8.09 -1.60 -6.08
C VAL A 20 9.48 -2.18 -5.79
N TYR A 21 9.89 -2.26 -4.53
CA TYR A 21 11.14 -2.89 -4.10
C TYR A 21 11.22 -4.37 -4.51
N ALA A 22 10.10 -5.08 -4.48
CA ALA A 22 9.99 -6.45 -4.96
C ALA A 22 10.01 -6.60 -6.50
N GLY A 23 10.10 -5.49 -7.25
CA GLY A 23 10.23 -5.49 -8.71
C GLY A 23 8.91 -5.31 -9.47
N ASN A 24 7.76 -5.27 -8.79
CA ASN A 24 6.46 -5.03 -9.43
C ASN A 24 6.05 -3.56 -9.37
N ILE A 25 6.68 -2.75 -10.22
CA ILE A 25 6.56 -1.29 -10.21
C ILE A 25 5.12 -0.83 -10.47
N MET A 26 4.47 -1.38 -11.51
CA MET A 26 3.13 -0.95 -11.92
C MET A 26 2.11 -1.16 -10.80
N LYS A 27 2.14 -2.34 -10.16
CA LYS A 27 1.23 -2.66 -9.06
C LYS A 27 1.47 -1.77 -7.84
N GLY A 28 2.75 -1.53 -7.50
CA GLY A 28 3.11 -0.63 -6.40
C GLY A 28 2.62 0.81 -6.62
N ILE A 29 2.74 1.33 -7.83
CA ILE A 29 2.21 2.66 -8.20
C ILE A 29 0.70 2.72 -8.03
N ILE A 30 -0.03 1.70 -8.49
CA ILE A 30 -1.50 1.65 -8.36
C ILE A 30 -1.90 1.67 -6.88
N ILE A 31 -1.27 0.85 -6.04
CA ILE A 31 -1.55 0.81 -4.59
C ILE A 31 -1.29 2.17 -3.96
N PHE A 32 -0.17 2.82 -4.30
CA PHE A 32 0.18 4.13 -3.78
C PHE A 32 -0.84 5.20 -4.16
N ILE A 33 -1.21 5.29 -5.45
CA ILE A 33 -2.18 6.28 -5.94
C ILE A 33 -3.53 6.10 -5.26
N VAL A 34 -4.02 4.87 -5.13
CA VAL A 34 -5.29 4.58 -4.45
C VAL A 34 -5.22 5.01 -2.99
N ALA A 35 -4.12 4.71 -2.28
CA ALA A 35 -3.95 5.12 -0.90
C ALA A 35 -3.92 6.65 -0.74
N VAL A 36 -3.25 7.37 -1.65
CA VAL A 36 -3.21 8.85 -1.65
C VAL A 36 -4.60 9.43 -1.87
N ILE A 37 -5.36 8.92 -2.84
CA ILE A 37 -6.73 9.37 -3.12
C ILE A 37 -7.63 9.15 -1.90
N LEU A 38 -7.58 7.95 -1.29
CA LEU A 38 -8.39 7.64 -0.11
C LEU A 38 -7.98 8.49 1.11
N GLY A 39 -6.68 8.73 1.31
CA GLY A 39 -6.17 9.61 2.35
C GLY A 39 -6.63 11.06 2.16
N ALA A 40 -6.66 11.56 0.93
CA ALA A 40 -7.19 12.89 0.62
C ALA A 40 -8.71 12.97 0.88
N LEU A 41 -9.48 11.98 0.41
CA LEU A 41 -10.92 11.91 0.63
C LEU A 41 -11.30 11.75 2.11
N ALA A 42 -10.43 11.13 2.92
CA ALA A 42 -10.62 11.00 4.37
C ALA A 42 -10.72 12.36 5.09
N THR A 43 -10.22 13.44 4.48
CA THR A 43 -10.26 14.80 5.05
C THR A 43 -11.56 15.56 4.75
N ILE A 44 -12.44 15.03 3.89
CA ILE A 44 -13.69 15.68 3.47
C ILE A 44 -14.82 15.35 4.46
N PHE A 45 -15.46 16.39 5.02
CA PHE A 45 -16.60 16.23 5.94
C PHE A 45 -17.77 15.48 5.25
N LEU A 46 -18.38 14.51 5.93
CA LEU A 46 -19.36 13.48 5.48
C LEU A 46 -18.80 12.21 4.82
N LEU A 47 -17.74 12.28 4.01
CA LEU A 47 -17.13 11.10 3.36
C LEU A 47 -15.94 10.52 4.14
N GLY A 48 -15.42 11.29 5.10
CA GLY A 48 -14.16 11.01 5.77
C GLY A 48 -14.06 9.63 6.43
N ILE A 49 -15.11 9.19 7.12
CA ILE A 49 -15.11 7.90 7.85
C ILE A 49 -15.00 6.71 6.89
N ILE A 50 -15.72 6.74 5.77
CA ILE A 50 -15.73 5.65 4.79
C ILE A 50 -14.39 5.61 4.05
N ALA A 51 -13.91 6.77 3.60
CA ALA A 51 -12.62 6.89 2.94
C ALA A 51 -11.46 6.46 3.86
N TYR A 52 -11.52 6.77 5.15
CA TYR A 52 -10.53 6.34 6.13
C TYR A 52 -10.52 4.82 6.33
N ILE A 53 -11.69 4.19 6.45
CA ILE A 53 -11.78 2.72 6.55
C ILE A 53 -11.19 2.06 5.29
N LEU A 54 -11.54 2.56 4.10
CA LEU A 54 -10.97 2.07 2.85
C LEU A 54 -9.46 2.30 2.78
N TYR A 55 -8.97 3.44 3.24
CA TYR A 55 -7.53 3.73 3.31
C TYR A 55 -6.80 2.70 4.16
N VAL A 56 -7.32 2.37 5.36
CA VAL A 56 -6.73 1.34 6.23
C VAL A 56 -6.72 -0.02 5.55
N ILE A 57 -7.79 -0.40 4.85
CA ILE A 57 -7.85 -1.66 4.09
C ILE A 57 -6.76 -1.69 3.01
N VAL A 58 -6.62 -0.62 2.22
CA VAL A 58 -5.61 -0.52 1.16
C VAL A 58 -4.19 -0.50 1.74
N TRP A 59 -3.99 0.11 2.90
CA TRP A 59 -2.71 0.12 3.59
C TRP A 59 -2.31 -1.29 4.06
N LEU A 60 -3.22 -2.02 4.71
CA LEU A 60 -3.00 -3.43 5.09
C LEU A 60 -2.74 -4.30 3.86
N TYR A 61 -3.52 -4.09 2.79
CA TYR A 61 -3.30 -4.77 1.51
C TYR A 61 -1.92 -4.47 0.93
N GLY A 62 -1.45 -3.22 0.97
CA GLY A 62 -0.12 -2.84 0.47
C GLY A 62 1.03 -3.50 1.23
N MET A 63 0.86 -3.80 2.53
CA MET A 63 1.83 -4.59 3.30
C MET A 63 1.79 -6.08 2.90
N TYR A 64 0.60 -6.66 2.81
CA TYR A 64 0.41 -8.04 2.36
C TYR A 64 0.96 -8.26 0.95
N ASP A 65 0.68 -7.34 0.04
CA ASP A 65 1.11 -7.39 -1.35
C ASP A 65 2.64 -7.29 -1.47
N ALA A 66 3.26 -6.39 -0.71
CA ALA A 66 4.71 -6.26 -0.69
C ALA A 66 5.38 -7.55 -0.19
N TYR A 67 4.89 -8.13 0.90
CA TYR A 67 5.40 -9.39 1.44
C TYR A 67 5.27 -10.54 0.43
N THR A 68 4.09 -10.70 -0.16
CA THR A 68 3.82 -11.81 -1.10
C THR A 68 4.57 -11.65 -2.41
N THR A 69 4.67 -10.43 -2.95
CA THR A 69 5.46 -10.15 -4.17
C THR A 69 6.94 -10.43 -3.91
N ALA A 70 7.50 -9.95 -2.79
CA ALA A 70 8.88 -10.22 -2.45
C ALA A 70 9.15 -11.72 -2.18
N SER A 71 8.19 -12.45 -1.60
CA SER A 71 8.31 -13.90 -1.38
C SER A 71 8.28 -14.73 -2.67
N ALA A 72 7.73 -14.16 -3.75
CA ALA A 72 7.64 -14.82 -5.05
C ALA A 72 8.86 -14.55 -5.96
N THR A 73 9.83 -13.73 -5.50
CA THR A 73 10.96 -13.23 -6.32
C THR A 73 12.31 -13.62 -5.74
#